data_AF-A0A4W5MXQ7-F1
#
_entry.id   AF-A0A4W5MXQ7-F1
#
_cell.length_a   1.000
_cell.length_b   1.000
_cell.length_c   1.000
_cell.angle_alpha   90.00
_cell.angle_beta   90.00
_cell.angle_gamma   90.00
#
_symmetry.space_group_name_H-M   'P 1'
#
loop_
_entity.id
_entity.type
_entity.pdbx_description
1 polymer ?
#
loop_
_entity_poly.entity_id
_entity_poly.type
_entity_poly.pdbx_seq_one_letter_code
_entity_poly.pdbx_strand_id
1 'polypeptide(L)'
;MFVPHRNNCFELYGFDVLINSNLKPWLLEVNLSPSLACDAPLDLKIKTSMISDMFSLVGFVCQDLLLQQSRSERVTLDPGLTYQAHKAQLQRPLSANNTDTDSPKEKPGGKQGQHPGPDC
;
A
#
# COMPACT_ATOMS: atom_id res chain seq x y z
N MET A 1 -17.31 15.07 25.19
CA MET A 1 -16.76 13.70 25.14
C MET A 1 -15.36 13.71 25.76
N PHE A 2 -15.02 12.76 26.63
CA PHE A 2 -13.66 12.62 27.18
C PHE A 2 -12.86 11.67 26.28
N VAL A 3 -11.68 12.10 25.84
CA VAL A 3 -10.76 11.30 25.02
C VAL A 3 -9.46 11.15 25.83
N PRO A 4 -9.21 9.98 26.46
CA PRO A 4 -8.07 9.81 27.37
C PRO A 4 -6.71 10.02 26.70
N HIS A 5 -6.62 9.69 25.41
CA HIS A 5 -5.39 9.71 24.63
C HIS A 5 -5.63 10.48 23.32
N ARG A 6 -5.78 11.80 23.39
CA ARG A 6 -6.08 12.67 22.24
C ARG A 6 -5.10 12.51 21.06
N ASN A 7 -3.85 12.17 21.34
CA ASN A 7 -2.80 11.98 20.33
C ASN A 7 -2.90 10.62 19.62
N ASN A 8 -3.78 9.72 20.05
CA ASN A 8 -4.09 8.44 19.42
C ASN A 8 -5.46 8.48 18.71
N CYS A 9 -5.83 9.65 18.19
CA CYS A 9 -7.05 9.87 17.42
C CYS A 9 -6.67 10.59 16.13
N PHE A 10 -7.14 10.05 15.01
CA PHE A 10 -6.98 10.59 13.67
C PHE A 10 -8.30 10.38 12.92
N GLU A 11 -8.58 11.22 11.94
CA GLU A 11 -9.80 11.19 11.15
C GLU A 11 -9.44 11.44 9.67
N LEU A 12 -10.17 10.80 8.76
CA LEU A 12 -9.97 10.91 7.32
C LEU A 12 -11.11 11.71 6.72
N TYR A 13 -10.82 12.92 6.23
CA TYR A 13 -11.81 13.76 5.56
C TYR A 13 -11.72 13.63 4.04
N GLY A 14 -12.88 13.53 3.39
CA GLY A 14 -13.02 13.75 1.94
C GLY A 14 -13.30 15.23 1.65
N PHE A 15 -12.67 15.78 0.62
CA PHE A 15 -12.91 17.15 0.17
C PHE A 15 -13.32 17.15 -1.29
N ASP A 16 -14.54 17.60 -1.57
CA ASP A 16 -15.09 17.66 -2.92
C ASP A 16 -14.79 19.05 -3.48
N VAL A 17 -13.86 19.12 -4.44
CA VAL A 17 -13.31 20.38 -4.96
C VAL A 17 -13.58 20.53 -6.45
N LEU A 18 -14.26 21.60 -6.83
CA LEU A 18 -14.49 21.99 -8.22
C LEU A 18 -13.38 22.93 -8.71
N ILE A 19 -12.77 22.61 -9.85
CA ILE A 19 -11.77 23.44 -10.51
C ILE A 19 -12.44 24.18 -11.68
N ASN A 20 -12.32 25.51 -11.74
CA ASN A 20 -12.90 26.31 -12.82
C ASN A 20 -11.91 26.55 -13.98
N SER A 21 -12.37 27.23 -15.05
CA SER A 21 -11.57 27.58 -16.24
C SER A 21 -10.28 28.35 -15.94
N ASN A 22 -10.22 29.05 -14.80
CA ASN A 22 -9.08 29.85 -14.38
C ASN A 22 -8.19 29.07 -13.39
N LEU A 23 -8.36 27.74 -13.32
CA LEU A 23 -7.71 26.82 -12.38
C LEU A 23 -7.90 27.18 -10.90
N LYS A 24 -8.92 27.97 -10.56
CA LYS A 24 -9.25 28.30 -9.18
C LYS A 24 -10.04 27.14 -8.55
N PRO A 25 -9.61 26.59 -7.41
CA PRO A 25 -10.38 25.62 -6.66
C PRO A 25 -11.52 26.28 -5.88
N TRP A 26 -12.64 25.58 -5.83
CA TRP A 26 -13.82 25.92 -5.02
C TRP A 26 -14.23 24.67 -4.24
N LEU A 27 -14.26 24.78 -2.92
CA LEU A 27 -14.75 23.72 -2.05
C LEU A 27 -16.27 23.62 -2.18
N LEU A 28 -16.79 22.43 -2.46
CA LEU A 28 -18.21 22.13 -2.50
C LEU A 28 -18.69 21.63 -1.14
N GLU A 29 -18.07 20.56 -0.63
CA GLU A 29 -18.41 19.96 0.65
C GLU A 29 -17.20 19.27 1.32
N VAL A 30 -17.36 18.96 2.61
CA VAL A 30 -16.39 18.19 3.41
C VAL A 30 -17.10 16.96 3.96
N ASN A 31 -16.64 15.79 3.54
CA ASN A 31 -17.16 14.50 3.94
C ASN A 31 -16.40 13.99 5.16
N LEU A 32 -17.10 13.87 6.31
CA LEU A 32 -16.54 13.30 7.55
C LEU A 32 -16.31 11.78 7.46
N SER A 33 -17.04 11.12 6.55
CA SER A 33 -16.98 9.67 6.31
C SER A 33 -16.86 9.37 4.81
N PRO A 34 -15.70 9.63 4.17
CA PRO A 34 -15.52 9.36 2.74
C PRO A 34 -15.60 7.85 2.42
N SER A 35 -16.15 7.50 1.26
CA SER A 35 -16.35 6.10 0.88
C SER A 35 -15.03 5.36 0.56
N LEU A 36 -14.76 4.30 1.31
CA LEU A 36 -13.66 3.36 1.08
C LEU A 36 -14.06 2.10 0.26
N ALA A 37 -15.28 2.06 -0.30
CA ALA A 37 -15.67 1.02 -1.26
C ALA A 37 -14.74 1.05 -2.49
N CYS A 38 -14.42 -0.12 -3.05
CA CYS A 38 -13.49 -0.27 -4.17
C CYS A 38 -14.20 -0.94 -5.35
N ASP A 39 -15.04 -0.18 -6.02
CA ASP A 39 -15.92 -0.69 -7.08
C ASP A 39 -15.20 -0.77 -8.45
N ALA A 40 -14.14 0.03 -8.64
CA ALA A 40 -13.22 -0.07 -9.77
C ALA A 40 -11.79 -0.49 -9.34
N PRO A 41 -10.99 -1.11 -10.24
CA PRO A 41 -9.57 -1.41 -9.97
C PRO A 41 -8.72 -0.16 -9.64
N LEU A 42 -9.12 1.01 -10.17
CA LEU A 42 -8.48 2.29 -9.86
C LEU A 42 -8.74 2.74 -8.41
N ASP A 43 -9.96 2.54 -7.90
CA ASP A 43 -10.30 2.84 -6.51
C ASP A 43 -9.42 2.03 -5.56
N LEU A 44 -9.27 0.73 -5.83
CA LEU A 44 -8.41 -0.14 -5.03
C LEU A 44 -6.97 0.40 -4.99
N LYS A 45 -6.38 0.73 -6.16
CA LYS A 45 -5.01 1.26 -6.22
C LYS A 45 -4.84 2.56 -5.44
N ILE A 46 -5.78 3.50 -5.59
CA ILE A 46 -5.69 4.83 -4.95
C ILE A 46 -5.99 4.72 -3.44
N LYS A 47 -7.12 4.11 -3.07
CA LYS A 47 -7.60 4.06 -1.68
C LYS A 47 -6.71 3.19 -0.80
N THR A 48 -6.18 2.07 -1.30
CA THR A 48 -5.21 1.26 -0.54
C THR A 48 -3.91 2.02 -0.30
N SER A 49 -3.38 2.75 -1.29
CA SER A 49 -2.17 3.58 -1.09
C SER A 49 -2.42 4.66 -0.03
N MET A 50 -3.50 5.43 -0.19
CA MET A 50 -3.90 6.50 0.74
C MET A 50 -4.01 6.01 2.19
N ILE A 51 -4.66 4.85 2.42
CA ILE A 51 -4.82 4.27 3.76
C ILE A 51 -3.48 3.74 4.31
N SER A 52 -2.62 3.17 3.47
CA SER A 52 -1.27 2.75 3.89
C SER A 52 -0.39 3.94 4.29
N ASP A 53 -0.47 5.05 3.54
CA ASP A 53 0.25 6.28 3.86
C ASP A 53 -0.30 6.92 5.15
N MET A 54 -1.61 6.95 5.34
CA MET A 54 -2.26 7.39 6.59
C MET A 54 -1.75 6.62 7.82
N PHE A 55 -1.76 5.29 7.78
CA PHE A 55 -1.25 4.47 8.89
C PHE A 55 0.25 4.69 9.13
N SER A 56 1.04 4.87 8.07
CA SER A 56 2.47 5.17 8.18
C SER A 56 2.72 6.52 8.85
N LEU A 57 1.93 7.56 8.50
CA LEU A 57 2.03 8.91 9.08
C LEU A 57 1.58 8.97 10.54
N VAL A 58 0.56 8.20 10.91
CA VAL A 58 0.10 8.04 12.31
C VAL A 58 1.13 7.29 13.16
N GLY A 59 2.10 6.61 12.55
CA GLY A 59 3.09 5.79 13.26
C GLY A 59 2.52 4.43 13.68
N PHE A 60 1.53 3.91 12.96
CA PHE A 60 0.97 2.59 13.23
C PHE A 60 2.00 1.51 12.90
N VAL A 61 2.55 0.89 13.95
CA VAL A 61 3.47 -0.26 13.81
C VAL A 61 2.65 -1.53 13.69
N CYS A 62 2.80 -2.25 12.58
CA CYS A 62 2.14 -3.54 12.40
C CYS A 62 2.71 -4.55 13.41
N GLN A 63 1.92 -4.86 14.44
CA GLN A 63 2.32 -5.74 15.52
C GLN A 63 2.01 -7.20 15.16
N ASP A 64 2.97 -7.86 14.53
CA ASP A 64 2.91 -9.30 14.32
C ASP A 64 2.92 -10.02 15.69
N LEU A 65 1.85 -10.77 15.96
CA LEU A 65 1.65 -11.53 17.19
C LEU A 65 2.54 -12.77 17.27
N LEU A 66 2.85 -13.40 16.12
CA LEU A 66 3.71 -14.58 16.05
C LEU A 66 5.17 -14.20 16.34
N LEU A 67 5.61 -13.04 15.83
CA LEU A 67 6.93 -12.49 16.19
C LEU A 67 6.97 -12.02 17.65
N GLN A 68 5.85 -11.56 18.22
CA GLN A 68 5.81 -11.08 19.61
C GLN A 68 6.06 -12.21 20.63
N GLN A 69 5.56 -13.42 20.39
CA GLN A 69 5.85 -14.61 21.22
C GLN A 69 7.36 -14.83 21.33
N SER A 70 8.10 -14.79 20.22
CA SER A 70 9.56 -14.97 20.22
C SER A 70 10.35 -13.85 20.92
N ARG A 71 9.79 -12.64 21.02
CA ARG A 71 10.40 -11.53 21.78
C ARG A 71 10.16 -11.67 23.28
N SER A 72 8.97 -12.13 23.70
CA SER A 72 8.64 -12.25 25.12
C SER A 72 9.53 -13.27 25.85
N GLU A 73 9.92 -14.36 25.18
CA GLU A 73 10.86 -15.34 25.75
C GLU A 73 12.28 -14.76 25.92
N ARG A 74 12.74 -13.93 24.98
CA ARG A 74 14.09 -13.34 24.99
C ARG A 74 14.29 -12.21 25.99
N VAL A 75 13.24 -11.47 26.36
CA VAL A 75 13.32 -10.35 27.33
C VAL A 75 13.65 -10.83 28.76
N THR A 76 13.54 -12.13 29.04
CA THR A 76 13.98 -12.73 30.31
C THR A 76 15.50 -12.77 30.50
N LEU A 77 16.29 -12.35 29.50
CA LEU A 77 17.75 -12.34 29.53
C LEU A 77 18.29 -10.95 29.13
N ASP A 78 19.20 -10.41 29.94
CA ASP A 78 19.95 -9.14 29.80
C ASP A 78 19.19 -7.78 29.88
N PRO A 79 19.21 -7.12 31.06
CA PRO A 79 18.71 -5.74 31.25
C PRO A 79 19.55 -4.62 30.57
N GLY A 80 20.61 -4.94 29.82
CA GLY A 80 21.70 -4.00 29.51
C GLY A 80 21.64 -3.21 28.20
N LEU A 81 20.75 -3.55 27.25
CA LEU A 81 20.89 -3.12 25.84
C LEU A 81 19.85 -2.12 25.30
N THR A 82 18.99 -1.56 26.16
CA THR A 82 17.78 -0.82 25.74
C THR A 82 18.04 0.54 25.06
N TYR A 83 19.27 1.07 25.04
CA TYR A 83 19.53 2.45 24.60
C TYR A 83 19.88 2.62 23.11
N GLN A 84 20.21 1.56 22.36
CA GLN A 84 20.70 1.68 20.98
C GLN A 84 19.66 1.41 19.86
N ALA A 85 18.47 0.89 20.20
CA ALA A 85 17.46 0.51 19.20
C ALA A 85 16.79 1.68 18.47
N HIS A 86 16.95 2.93 18.94
CA HIS A 86 16.24 4.10 18.38
C HIS A 86 16.89 4.78 17.16
N LYS A 87 18.06 4.33 16.68
CA LYS A 87 18.74 4.96 15.52
C LYS A 87 18.71 4.19 14.20
N ALA A 88 18.17 2.97 14.18
CA ALA A 88 18.29 2.06 13.04
C ALA A 88 16.94 1.70 12.37
N GLN A 89 16.06 2.68 12.12
CA GLN A 89 14.96 2.55 11.14
C GLN A 89 14.31 3.91 10.82
N LEU A 90 15.06 4.77 10.13
CA LEU A 90 14.52 5.97 9.47
C LEU A 90 14.83 5.88 7.96
N GLN A 91 14.40 4.77 7.36
CA GLN A 91 14.36 4.58 5.91
C GLN A 91 12.91 4.36 5.50
N ARG A 92 12.42 5.28 4.67
CA ARG A 92 11.09 5.25 4.05
C ARG A 92 10.96 3.96 3.22
N PRO A 93 9.85 3.21 3.30
CA PRO A 93 9.61 2.12 2.35
C PRO A 93 9.67 2.66 0.92
N LEU A 94 10.33 1.93 0.02
CA LEU A 94 10.31 2.26 -1.40
C LEU A 94 8.88 2.04 -1.91
N SER A 95 8.22 3.11 -2.34
CA SER A 95 6.87 3.04 -2.93
C SER A 95 6.85 2.11 -4.13
N ALA A 96 5.71 1.44 -4.33
CA ALA A 96 5.52 0.33 -5.25
C ALA A 96 6.18 0.52 -6.64
N ASN A 97 7.07 -0.41 -7.01
CA ASN A 97 7.47 -0.60 -8.40
C ASN A 97 6.27 -1.16 -9.19
N ASN A 98 5.76 -0.40 -10.16
CA ASN A 98 4.82 -0.93 -11.15
C ASN A 98 5.59 -1.86 -12.09
N THR A 99 5.16 -3.11 -12.22
CA THR A 99 5.52 -3.97 -13.35
C THR A 99 4.33 -4.01 -14.31
N ASP A 100 4.33 -3.12 -15.29
CA ASP A 100 3.44 -3.22 -16.44
C ASP A 100 3.82 -4.46 -17.27
N THR A 101 3.04 -5.53 -17.16
CA THR A 101 3.11 -6.64 -18.11
C THR A 101 2.11 -6.39 -19.24
N ASP A 102 2.52 -5.56 -20.20
CA ASP A 102 1.97 -5.65 -21.56
C ASP A 102 2.39 -7.00 -22.18
N SER A 103 1.58 -7.54 -23.09
CA SER A 103 1.83 -8.85 -23.70
C SER A 103 1.24 -8.94 -25.11
N PRO A 104 2.03 -8.59 -26.14
CA PRO A 104 1.68 -8.85 -27.53
C PRO A 104 1.83 -10.35 -27.84
N LYS A 105 0.75 -11.00 -28.28
CA LYS A 105 0.81 -12.37 -28.84
C LYS A 105 1.06 -12.33 -30.34
N GLU A 106 2.33 -12.28 -30.75
CA GLU A 106 2.74 -12.61 -32.12
C GLU A 106 2.98 -14.12 -32.29
N LYS A 107 2.61 -14.65 -33.46
CA LYS A 107 2.94 -16.03 -33.90
C LYS A 107 4.27 -16.04 -34.66
N PRO A 108 5.14 -17.02 -34.43
CA PRO A 108 6.15 -17.43 -35.42
C PRO A 108 5.77 -18.76 -36.11
N GLY A 109 6.22 -18.95 -37.35
CA GLY A 109 6.05 -20.19 -38.11
C GLY A 109 7.27 -20.53 -38.99
N GLY A 110 7.46 -21.83 -39.26
CA GLY A 110 8.56 -22.42 -40.06
C GLY A 110 9.89 -22.58 -39.28
N LYS A 111 10.79 -23.56 -39.53
CA LYS A 111 10.89 -24.69 -40.49
C LYS A 111 11.86 -25.75 -39.84
N GLN A 112 12.23 -26.94 -40.34
CA GLN A 112 11.95 -27.77 -41.54
C GLN A 112 12.38 -29.24 -41.25
N GLY A 113 11.99 -30.25 -42.06
CA GLY A 113 12.50 -31.64 -41.96
C GLY A 113 11.90 -32.58 -43.04
N GLN A 114 12.65 -33.58 -43.53
CA GLN A 114 12.45 -34.27 -44.83
C GLN A 114 11.73 -35.66 -44.78
N HIS A 115 10.83 -35.91 -45.77
CA HIS A 115 10.53 -37.17 -46.54
C HIS A 115 10.14 -38.52 -45.83
N PRO A 116 9.56 -39.54 -46.54
CA PRO A 116 8.53 -39.52 -47.61
C PRO A 116 7.43 -40.63 -47.57
N GLY A 117 6.18 -40.30 -47.98
CA GLY A 117 5.18 -41.19 -48.63
C GLY A 117 4.56 -42.39 -47.88
N PRO A 118 3.63 -43.17 -48.50
CA PRO A 118 2.92 -42.95 -49.77
C PRO A 118 1.38 -42.84 -49.63
N ASP A 119 0.69 -42.62 -50.76
CA ASP A 119 -0.76 -42.36 -50.89
C ASP A 119 -1.68 -43.58 -50.74
N CYS A 120 -2.92 -43.33 -50.26
CA CYS A 120 -4.16 -44.07 -50.50
C CYS A 120 -5.36 -43.18 -50.12
#